data_AF-A0A0R3M3X4-F1
#
_entry.id   AF-A0A0R3M3X4-F1
#
_cell.length_a   1.000
_cell.length_b   1.000
_cell.length_c   1.000
_cell.angle_alpha   90.00
_cell.angle_beta   90.00
_cell.angle_gamma   90.00
#
_symmetry.space_group_name_H-M   'P 1'
#
loop_
_entity.id
_entity.type
_entity.pdbx_description
1 polymer ?
#
loop_
_entity_poly.entity_id
_entity_poly.type
_entity_poly.pdbx_seq_one_letter_code
_entity_poly.pdbx_strand_id
1 'polypeptide(L)'
;MLVREVHAMGRKSQANKSTFPGKYTGELATPIYEPGGGLGGSKAEADRRIFEQRVLKMEKLFDLYSIGRDDPDPGMSLAAKLAVAHVPGMQVRHEIRKKRGRKPSWNNGLGIDLVREVDALQQTKKMNYQQAIAELRKDKEKPWRTYTLPNLITRHREARRAEQHRRRLVEQLEASPLSQAMGAVFGIGLTGGNSSDQN
;
A
#
# COMPACT_ATOMS: atom_id res chain seq x y z
N MET A 1 50.49 -9.05 55.70
CA MET A 1 49.97 -7.85 55.03
C MET A 1 49.58 -8.23 53.61
N LEU A 2 48.29 -8.32 53.31
CA LEU A 2 47.78 -8.70 51.98
C LEU A 2 47.53 -7.42 51.18
N VAL A 3 48.34 -7.21 50.14
CA VAL A 3 48.22 -6.07 49.23
C VAL A 3 47.09 -6.38 48.23
N ARG A 4 46.02 -5.59 48.28
CA ARG A 4 44.87 -5.71 47.37
C ARG A 4 45.20 -4.95 46.09
N GLU A 5 45.48 -5.68 45.00
CA GLU A 5 45.55 -5.09 43.66
C GLU A 5 44.17 -4.62 43.21
N VAL A 6 44.06 -3.32 42.91
CA VAL A 6 42.86 -2.70 42.37
C VAL A 6 42.99 -2.67 40.86
N HIS A 7 42.40 -3.64 40.17
CA HIS A 7 42.35 -3.62 38.71
C HIS A 7 41.44 -2.50 38.21
N ALA A 8 42.05 -1.48 37.61
CA ALA A 8 41.35 -0.42 36.90
C ALA A 8 40.64 -1.00 35.68
N MET A 9 39.31 -1.03 35.71
CA MET A 9 38.49 -1.44 34.58
C MET A 9 38.65 -0.45 33.42
N GLY A 10 39.31 -0.89 32.35
CA GLY A 10 39.47 -0.13 31.12
C GLY A 10 38.13 0.30 30.54
N ARG A 11 37.94 1.61 30.36
CA ARG A 11 36.75 2.17 29.69
C ARG A 11 36.76 1.71 28.23
N LYS A 12 35.97 0.67 27.94
CA LYS A 12 35.69 0.25 26.56
C LYS A 12 34.94 1.40 25.88
N SER A 13 35.60 2.08 24.94
CA SER A 13 34.94 3.06 24.06
C SER A 13 33.85 2.32 23.29
N GLN A 14 32.59 2.54 23.67
CA GLN A 14 31.48 2.06 22.89
C GLN A 14 31.51 2.81 21.56
N ALA A 15 31.84 2.09 20.49
CA ALA A 15 31.61 2.57 19.14
C ALA A 15 30.10 2.81 19.02
N ASN A 16 29.70 4.09 19.03
CA ASN A 16 28.33 4.52 18.81
C ASN A 16 27.91 4.03 17.43
N LYS A 17 27.27 2.86 17.37
CA LYS A 17 26.53 2.41 16.20
C LYS A 17 25.43 3.44 16.00
N SER A 18 25.56 4.30 14.99
CA SER A 18 24.54 5.31 14.69
C SER A 18 23.21 4.61 14.44
N THR A 19 22.26 4.78 15.34
CA THR A 19 20.90 4.21 15.26
C THR A 19 20.04 4.85 14.17
N PHE A 20 20.65 5.58 13.22
CA PHE A 20 19.93 6.16 12.10
C PHE A 20 19.69 5.08 11.04
N PRO A 21 18.42 4.79 10.70
CA PRO A 21 18.11 3.82 9.65
C PRO A 21 18.74 4.30 8.33
N GLY A 22 19.65 3.48 7.80
CA GLY A 22 20.65 3.84 6.76
C GLY A 22 20.09 4.29 5.41
N LYS A 23 19.48 5.47 5.35
CA LYS A 23 19.04 6.12 4.11
C LYS A 23 20.11 7.05 3.51
N TYR A 24 20.97 7.63 4.35
CA TYR A 24 22.06 8.48 3.88
C TYR A 24 23.28 7.62 3.56
N THR A 25 23.89 7.86 2.41
CA THR A 25 25.11 7.19 1.95
C THR A 25 26.24 8.20 1.75
N GLY A 26 27.48 7.71 1.67
CA GLY A 26 28.65 8.56 1.44
C GLY A 26 28.87 9.62 2.52
N GLU A 27 29.17 10.85 2.12
CA GLU A 27 29.57 11.93 3.04
C GLU A 27 28.44 12.47 3.93
N LEU A 28 27.18 12.24 3.56
CA LEU A 28 26.05 12.57 4.43
C LEU A 28 25.90 11.56 5.57
N ALA A 29 26.43 10.35 5.41
CA ALA A 29 26.39 9.29 6.43
C ALA A 29 27.53 9.42 7.45
N THR A 30 28.65 10.06 7.08
CA THR A 30 29.77 10.25 8.01
C THR A 30 29.38 11.28 9.06
N PRO A 31 29.61 11.04 10.36
CA PRO A 31 29.38 12.06 11.38
C PRO A 31 30.44 13.17 11.32
N ILE A 32 30.09 14.37 11.79
CA ILE A 32 31.06 15.44 12.05
C ILE A 32 31.60 15.20 13.46
N TYR A 33 32.90 14.94 13.58
CA TYR A 33 33.55 14.79 14.86
C TYR A 33 34.06 16.14 15.36
N GLU A 34 33.81 16.45 16.63
CA GLU A 34 34.47 17.57 17.28
C GLU A 34 35.96 17.26 17.37
N PRO A 35 36.86 18.19 17.01
CA PRO A 35 38.28 17.97 17.17
C PRO A 35 38.54 17.82 18.68
N GLY A 36 38.93 16.61 19.11
CA GLY A 36 39.27 16.35 20.49
C GLY A 36 40.33 17.36 20.94
N GLY A 37 40.12 17.99 22.11
CA GLY A 37 40.90 19.11 22.62
C GLY A 37 42.36 18.78 22.97
N GLY A 38 43.13 18.29 21.99
CA GLY A 38 44.55 18.03 22.07
C GLY A 38 45.35 19.24 21.61
N LEU A 39 46.27 19.68 22.48
CA LEU A 39 47.45 20.53 22.26
C LEU A 39 47.56 21.19 20.87
N GLY A 40 46.87 22.31 20.64
CA GLY A 40 47.25 23.23 19.55
C GLY A 40 46.15 24.02 18.87
N GLY A 41 44.87 23.64 19.01
CA GLY A 41 43.75 24.36 18.38
C GLY A 41 43.00 25.27 19.35
N SER A 42 42.70 26.50 18.94
CA SER A 42 41.74 27.34 19.67
C SER A 42 40.31 26.81 19.47
N LYS A 43 39.45 26.94 20.49
CA LYS A 43 38.04 26.53 20.40
C LYS A 43 37.31 27.21 19.22
N ALA A 44 37.61 28.48 18.96
CA ALA A 44 37.02 29.23 17.86
C ALA A 44 37.37 28.63 16.48
N GLU A 45 38.59 28.11 16.32
CA GLU A 45 39.00 27.46 15.08
C GLU A 45 38.31 26.11 14.89
N ALA A 46 38.14 25.35 15.97
CA ALA A 46 37.36 24.11 15.97
C ALA A 46 35.90 24.35 15.55
N ASP A 47 35.26 25.35 16.15
CA ASP A 47 33.87 25.71 15.86
C ASP A 47 33.70 26.15 14.40
N ARG A 48 34.65 26.92 13.86
CA ARG A 48 34.67 27.33 12.45
C ARG A 48 34.73 26.12 11.50
N ARG A 49 35.61 25.16 11.76
CA ARG A 49 35.74 23.94 10.94
C ARG A 49 34.47 23.09 10.97
N ILE A 50 33.84 22.96 12.14
CA ILE A 50 32.55 22.26 12.28
C ILE A 50 31.47 22.97 11.45
N PHE A 51 31.42 24.31 11.52
CA PHE A 51 30.48 25.10 10.74
C PHE A 51 30.67 24.91 9.23
N GLU A 52 31.91 25.00 8.74
CA GLU A 52 32.23 24.77 7.32
C GLU A 52 31.81 23.36 6.86
N GLN A 53 32.06 22.32 7.67
CA GLN A 53 31.59 20.96 7.35
C GLN A 53 30.05 20.84 7.35
N ARG A 54 29.34 21.56 8.23
CA ARG A 54 27.87 21.61 8.22
C ARG A 54 27.36 22.26 6.94
N VAL A 55 27.97 23.36 6.51
CA VAL A 55 27.60 24.05 5.25
C VAL A 55 27.79 23.13 4.04
N LEU A 56 28.93 22.44 3.95
CA LEU A 56 29.17 21.48 2.85
C LEU A 56 28.17 20.32 2.83
N LYS A 57 27.74 19.84 4.01
CA LYS A 57 26.70 18.80 4.09
C LYS A 57 25.32 19.33 3.76
N MET A 58 25.03 20.60 4.09
CA MET A 58 23.78 21.25 3.69
C MET A 58 23.65 21.35 2.17
N GLU A 59 24.72 21.70 1.45
CA GLU A 59 24.71 21.67 -0.02
C GLU A 59 24.37 20.28 -0.56
N LYS A 60 24.98 19.23 0.00
CA LYS A 60 24.68 17.83 -0.38
C LYS A 60 23.25 17.40 -0.05
N LEU A 61 22.67 17.94 1.01
CA LEU A 61 21.26 17.72 1.33
C LEU A 61 20.34 18.38 0.29
N PHE A 62 20.66 19.59 -0.17
CA PHE A 62 19.92 20.23 -1.26
C PHE A 62 19.97 19.39 -2.54
N ASP A 63 21.15 18.88 -2.91
CA ASP A 63 21.32 18.00 -4.08
C ASP A 63 20.54 16.69 -3.95
N LEU A 64 20.67 16.01 -2.80
CA LEU A 64 19.99 14.74 -2.52
C LEU A 64 18.47 14.85 -2.62
N TYR A 65 17.93 15.97 -2.16
CA TYR A 65 16.50 16.24 -2.22
C TYR A 65 16.08 16.99 -3.48
N SER A 66 16.99 17.27 -4.41
CA SER A 66 16.75 18.00 -5.66
C SER A 66 16.03 19.33 -5.41
N ILE A 67 16.61 20.18 -4.56
CA ILE A 67 16.11 21.52 -4.24
C ILE A 67 16.98 22.52 -4.99
N GLY A 68 16.35 23.41 -5.75
CA GLY A 68 17.07 24.40 -6.56
C GLY A 68 17.59 25.53 -5.69
N ARG A 69 18.73 26.12 -6.08
CA ARG A 69 19.21 27.36 -5.45
C ARG A 69 18.29 28.55 -5.76
N ASP A 70 17.55 28.46 -6.86
CA ASP A 70 16.60 29.47 -7.31
C ASP A 70 15.22 29.32 -6.64
N ASP A 71 15.04 28.34 -5.74
CA ASP A 71 13.80 28.22 -4.97
C ASP A 71 13.62 29.47 -4.08
N PRO A 72 12.38 29.99 -3.93
CA PRO A 72 12.14 31.21 -3.16
C PRO A 72 12.58 31.10 -1.69
N ASP A 73 12.51 29.90 -1.13
CA ASP A 73 13.01 29.56 0.20
C ASP A 73 13.51 28.09 0.20
N PRO A 74 14.77 27.86 -0.20
CA PRO A 74 15.31 26.52 -0.28
C PRO A 74 15.39 25.88 1.12
N GLY A 75 15.64 26.70 2.15
CA GLY A 75 15.72 26.24 3.54
C GLY A 75 14.41 25.63 4.03
N MET A 76 13.28 26.31 3.79
CA MET A 76 11.96 25.79 4.14
C MET A 76 11.62 24.53 3.33
N SER A 77 11.93 24.50 2.04
CA SER A 77 11.75 23.33 1.19
C SER A 77 12.53 22.12 1.70
N LEU A 78 13.77 22.33 2.16
CA LEU A 78 14.59 21.27 2.75
C LEU A 78 14.03 20.80 4.08
N ALA A 79 13.63 21.73 4.95
CA ALA A 79 13.00 21.38 6.23
C ALA A 79 11.74 20.53 6.03
N ALA A 80 10.88 20.91 5.08
CA ALA A 80 9.68 20.15 4.74
C ALA A 80 10.00 18.74 4.20
N LYS A 81 10.95 18.63 3.26
CA LYS A 81 11.36 17.32 2.71
C LYS A 81 12.00 16.42 3.76
N LEU A 82 12.84 16.97 4.64
CA LEU A 82 13.40 16.25 5.78
C LEU A 82 12.31 15.78 6.75
N ALA A 83 11.34 16.64 7.06
CA ALA A 83 10.24 16.29 7.95
C ALA A 83 9.39 15.14 7.39
N VAL A 84 9.02 15.19 6.10
CA VAL A 84 8.30 14.07 5.44
C VAL A 84 9.14 12.79 5.42
N ALA A 85 10.45 12.89 5.18
CA ALA A 85 11.32 11.72 5.08
C ALA A 85 11.57 11.01 6.42
N HIS A 86 11.68 11.77 7.52
CA HIS A 86 12.16 11.29 8.82
C HIS A 86 11.12 11.32 9.94
N VAL A 87 10.03 12.06 9.82
CA VAL A 87 8.95 12.12 10.82
C VAL A 87 7.80 11.22 10.37
N PRO A 88 7.58 10.04 10.99
CA PRO A 88 6.55 9.10 10.56
C PRO A 88 5.13 9.69 10.53
N GLY A 89 4.84 10.65 11.42
CA GLY A 89 3.55 11.35 11.47
C GLY A 89 3.29 12.30 10.29
N MET A 90 4.32 12.72 9.55
CA MET A 90 4.20 13.57 8.36
C MET A 90 4.23 12.76 7.05
N GLN A 91 4.42 11.44 7.13
CA GLN A 91 4.40 10.57 5.96
C GLN A 91 2.97 10.37 5.48
N VAL A 92 2.64 10.95 4.32
CA VAL A 92 1.37 10.69 3.64
C VAL A 92 1.45 9.29 3.02
N ARG A 93 0.71 8.34 3.60
CA ARG A 93 0.54 6.99 3.03
C ARG A 93 -0.73 6.98 2.18
N HIS A 94 -0.57 6.91 0.87
CA HIS A 94 -1.69 6.75 -0.07
C HIS A 94 -2.25 5.32 -0.10
N GLU A 95 -1.62 4.38 0.60
CA GLU A 95 -2.18 3.05 0.79
C GLU A 95 -3.50 3.15 1.55
N ILE A 96 -4.60 2.69 0.93
CA ILE A 96 -5.86 2.46 1.62
C ILE A 96 -5.55 1.53 2.77
N ARG A 97 -5.48 2.07 3.99
CA ARG A 97 -5.21 1.32 5.21
C ARG A 97 -6.24 0.20 5.25
N LYS A 98 -5.85 -1.02 4.88
CA LYS A 98 -6.76 -2.19 4.87
C LYS A 98 -7.31 -2.24 6.29
N LYS A 99 -8.60 -1.91 6.46
CA LYS A 99 -9.23 -1.91 7.78
C LYS A 99 -8.88 -3.26 8.40
N ARG A 100 -8.24 -3.24 9.56
CA ARG A 100 -7.79 -4.44 10.30
C ARG A 100 -9.03 -5.09 10.91
N GLY A 101 -9.97 -5.50 10.06
CA GLY A 101 -11.18 -6.22 10.41
C GLY A 101 -10.92 -7.71 10.45
N ARG A 102 -11.91 -8.45 10.99
CA ARG A 102 -11.92 -9.91 10.96
C ARG A 102 -11.71 -10.37 9.52
N LYS A 103 -10.72 -11.25 9.29
CA LYS A 103 -10.52 -11.89 7.98
C LYS A 103 -11.86 -12.50 7.54
N PRO A 104 -12.35 -12.22 6.32
CA PRO A 104 -13.56 -12.86 5.85
C PRO A 104 -13.35 -14.37 5.90
N SER A 105 -14.23 -15.09 6.61
CA SER A 105 -14.17 -16.55 6.72
C SER A 105 -14.62 -17.26 5.44
N TRP A 106 -14.94 -16.48 4.41
CA TRP A 106 -15.51 -16.91 3.15
C TRP A 106 -14.64 -16.31 2.04
N ASN A 107 -14.05 -17.14 1.18
CA ASN A 107 -13.21 -16.65 0.09
C ASN A 107 -14.07 -15.85 -0.89
N ASN A 108 -13.50 -14.76 -1.41
CA ASN A 108 -14.13 -14.00 -2.48
C ASN A 108 -14.35 -14.93 -3.69
N GLY A 109 -15.55 -14.90 -4.28
CA GLY A 109 -15.93 -15.75 -5.43
C GLY A 109 -16.76 -16.99 -5.06
N LEU A 110 -16.51 -17.63 -3.91
CA LEU A 110 -17.24 -18.85 -3.51
C LEU A 110 -18.76 -18.68 -3.43
N GLY A 111 -19.23 -17.47 -3.11
CA GLY A 111 -20.67 -17.20 -3.07
C GLY A 111 -21.32 -17.26 -4.45
N ILE A 112 -20.62 -16.83 -5.49
CA ILE A 112 -21.11 -16.82 -6.87
C ILE A 112 -21.13 -18.26 -7.41
N ASP A 113 -20.05 -19.01 -7.16
CA ASP A 113 -19.98 -20.42 -7.55
C ASP A 113 -21.09 -21.24 -6.88
N LEU A 114 -21.37 -20.97 -5.59
CA LEU A 114 -22.46 -21.62 -4.86
C LEU A 114 -23.83 -21.34 -5.51
N VAL A 115 -24.11 -20.09 -5.89
CA VAL A 115 -25.38 -19.75 -6.57
C VAL A 115 -25.48 -20.46 -7.91
N ARG A 116 -24.42 -20.43 -8.73
CA ARG A 116 -24.39 -21.08 -10.04
C ARG A 116 -24.65 -22.59 -9.95
N GLU A 117 -23.99 -23.27 -9.01
CA GLU A 117 -24.15 -24.72 -8.84
C GLU A 117 -25.52 -25.10 -8.27
N VAL A 118 -26.05 -24.31 -7.33
CA VAL A 118 -27.41 -24.51 -6.81
C VAL A 118 -28.41 -24.35 -7.94
N ASP A 119 -28.33 -23.28 -8.72
CA ASP A 119 -29.25 -23.03 -9.83
C ASP A 119 -29.17 -24.13 -10.91
N ALA A 120 -27.97 -24.64 -11.22
CA ALA A 120 -27.80 -25.76 -12.13
C ALA A 120 -28.49 -27.06 -11.64
N LEU A 121 -28.40 -27.36 -10.34
CA LEU A 121 -29.12 -28.50 -9.75
C LEU A 121 -30.63 -28.27 -9.71
N GLN A 122 -31.08 -27.04 -9.42
CA GLN A 122 -32.50 -26.71 -9.45
C GLN A 122 -33.09 -26.91 -10.85
N GLN A 123 -32.37 -26.51 -11.90
CA GLN A 123 -32.80 -26.70 -13.29
C GLN A 123 -32.83 -28.17 -13.69
N THR A 124 -31.80 -28.95 -13.31
CA THR A 124 -31.65 -30.35 -13.71
C THR A 124 -32.67 -31.26 -13.02
N LYS A 125 -32.86 -31.09 -11.71
CA LYS A 125 -33.64 -32.03 -10.88
C LYS A 125 -34.96 -31.45 -10.35
N LYS A 126 -35.28 -30.20 -10.67
CA LYS A 126 -36.51 -29.50 -10.24
C LYS A 126 -36.75 -29.55 -8.72
N MET A 127 -35.69 -29.31 -7.94
CA MET A 127 -35.76 -29.33 -6.46
C MET A 127 -35.65 -27.94 -5.83
N ASN A 128 -36.06 -27.86 -4.56
CA ASN A 128 -35.94 -26.62 -3.78
C ASN A 128 -34.46 -26.31 -3.48
N TYR A 129 -34.09 -25.03 -3.34
CA TYR A 129 -32.70 -24.60 -3.13
C TYR A 129 -32.08 -25.22 -1.87
N GLN A 130 -32.88 -25.44 -0.81
CA GLN A 130 -32.40 -26.11 0.40
C GLN A 130 -32.03 -27.57 0.14
N GLN A 131 -32.81 -28.28 -0.67
CA GLN A 131 -32.54 -29.64 -1.09
C GLN A 131 -31.31 -29.69 -2.02
N ALA A 132 -31.19 -28.73 -2.94
CA ALA A 132 -30.03 -28.60 -3.83
C ALA A 132 -28.73 -28.37 -3.04
N ILE A 133 -28.74 -27.48 -2.03
CA ILE A 133 -27.58 -27.26 -1.16
C ILE A 133 -27.26 -28.52 -0.35
N ALA A 134 -28.28 -29.22 0.15
CA ALA A 134 -28.08 -30.48 0.87
C ALA A 134 -27.48 -31.56 -0.03
N GLU A 135 -27.84 -31.58 -1.31
CA GLU A 135 -27.27 -32.48 -2.32
C GLU A 135 -25.83 -32.11 -2.68
N LEU A 136 -25.54 -30.82 -2.94
CA LEU A 136 -24.17 -30.33 -3.19
C LEU A 136 -23.20 -30.67 -2.07
N ARG A 137 -23.69 -30.72 -0.83
CA ARG A 137 -22.87 -31.08 0.33
C ARG A 137 -22.53 -32.56 0.37
N LYS A 138 -23.32 -33.44 -0.28
CA LYS A 138 -23.04 -34.88 -0.38
C LYS A 138 -21.89 -35.17 -1.36
N ASP A 139 -21.71 -34.32 -2.36
CA ASP A 139 -20.64 -34.45 -3.35
C ASP A 139 -19.27 -34.29 -2.67
N LYS A 140 -18.47 -35.37 -2.67
CA LYS A 140 -17.15 -35.38 -2.00
C LYS A 140 -16.08 -34.60 -2.76
N GLU A 141 -16.27 -34.42 -4.06
CA GLU A 141 -15.32 -33.73 -4.93
C GLU A 141 -15.39 -32.20 -4.77
N LYS A 142 -16.50 -31.69 -4.23
CA LYS A 142 -16.76 -30.26 -4.14
C LYS A 142 -16.36 -29.68 -2.78
N PRO A 143 -15.95 -28.40 -2.73
CA PRO A 143 -15.52 -27.75 -1.48
C PRO A 143 -16.67 -27.53 -0.48
N TRP A 144 -17.92 -27.76 -0.89
CA TRP A 144 -19.12 -27.50 -0.07
C TRP A 144 -19.23 -28.40 1.16
N ARG A 145 -18.63 -29.60 1.12
CA ARG A 145 -18.67 -30.57 2.22
C ARG A 145 -18.10 -30.03 3.53
N THR A 146 -17.10 -29.15 3.45
CA THR A 146 -16.42 -28.53 4.60
C THR A 146 -17.34 -27.60 5.39
N TYR A 147 -18.40 -27.10 4.78
CA TYR A 147 -19.32 -26.14 5.40
C TYR A 147 -20.57 -26.83 5.95
N THR A 148 -21.14 -26.24 7.01
CA THR A 148 -22.41 -26.71 7.58
C THR A 148 -23.58 -26.26 6.69
N LEU A 149 -24.64 -27.07 6.64
CA LEU A 149 -25.84 -26.76 5.84
C LEU A 149 -26.43 -25.37 6.17
N PRO A 150 -26.59 -24.96 7.45
CA PRO A 150 -27.11 -23.63 7.78
C PRO A 150 -26.20 -22.48 7.28
N ASN A 151 -24.88 -22.70 7.29
CA ASN A 151 -23.92 -21.73 6.78
C ASN A 151 -24.07 -21.56 5.27
N LEU A 152 -24.12 -22.68 4.52
CA LEU A 152 -24.34 -22.64 3.07
C LEU A 152 -25.65 -21.94 2.68
N ILE A 153 -26.74 -22.22 3.41
CA ILE A 153 -28.03 -21.54 3.18
C ILE A 153 -27.92 -20.02 3.39
N THR A 154 -27.27 -19.61 4.47
CA THR A 154 -27.07 -18.19 4.79
C THR A 154 -26.23 -17.51 3.71
N ARG A 155 -25.14 -18.15 3.29
CA ARG A 155 -24.22 -17.64 2.27
C ARG A 155 -24.87 -17.57 0.89
N HIS A 156 -25.66 -18.56 0.53
CA HIS A 156 -26.43 -18.54 -0.72
C HIS A 156 -27.40 -17.34 -0.74
N ARG A 157 -28.10 -17.05 0.37
CA ARG A 157 -28.99 -15.89 0.46
C ARG A 157 -28.22 -14.56 0.35
N GLU A 158 -27.08 -14.45 1.03
CA GLU A 158 -26.21 -13.27 0.94
C GLU A 158 -25.70 -13.05 -0.49
N ALA A 159 -25.21 -14.11 -1.13
CA ALA A 159 -24.71 -14.07 -2.50
C ALA A 159 -25.81 -13.67 -3.49
N ARG A 160 -27.02 -14.25 -3.38
CA ARG A 160 -28.17 -13.89 -4.22
C ARG A 160 -28.59 -12.42 -4.04
N ARG A 161 -28.57 -11.90 -2.80
CA ARG A 161 -28.84 -10.46 -2.54
C ARG A 161 -27.77 -9.58 -3.17
N ALA A 162 -26.50 -9.94 -3.03
CA ALA A 162 -25.40 -9.19 -3.62
C ALA A 162 -25.48 -9.17 -5.16
N GLU A 163 -25.84 -10.30 -5.77
CA GLU A 163 -26.04 -10.38 -7.23
C GLU A 163 -27.22 -9.51 -7.68
N GLN A 164 -28.37 -9.58 -7.01
CA GLN A 164 -29.52 -8.73 -7.30
C GLN A 164 -29.17 -7.24 -7.17
N HIS A 165 -28.42 -6.88 -6.13
CA HIS A 165 -27.93 -5.52 -5.97
C HIS A 165 -27.01 -5.10 -7.11
N ARG A 166 -26.08 -5.98 -7.54
CA ARG A 166 -25.21 -5.74 -8.70
C ARG A 166 -26.02 -5.55 -9.97
N ARG A 167 -27.03 -6.40 -10.22
CA ARG A 167 -27.92 -6.28 -11.39
C ARG A 167 -28.66 -4.94 -11.39
N ARG A 168 -29.21 -4.53 -10.25
CA ARG A 168 -29.88 -3.22 -10.10
C ARG A 168 -28.94 -2.05 -10.37
N LEU A 169 -27.70 -2.12 -9.86
CA LEU A 169 -26.71 -1.09 -10.15
C LEU A 169 -26.35 -1.04 -11.63
N VAL A 170 -26.19 -2.20 -12.28
CA VAL A 170 -25.94 -2.26 -13.72
C VAL A 170 -27.12 -1.67 -14.50
N GLU A 171 -28.34 -2.05 -14.16
CA GLU A 171 -29.56 -1.51 -14.76
C GLU A 171 -29.69 0.01 -14.57
N GLN A 172 -29.35 0.53 -13.37
CA GLN A 172 -29.32 1.98 -13.12
C GLN A 172 -28.21 2.69 -13.92
N LEU A 173 -27.06 2.05 -14.08
CA LEU A 173 -25.98 2.58 -14.90
C LEU A 173 -26.33 2.56 -16.38
N GLU A 174 -27.00 1.51 -16.87
CA GLU A 174 -27.48 1.39 -18.26
C GLU A 174 -28.66 2.34 -18.55
N ALA A 175 -29.52 2.60 -17.57
CA ALA A 175 -30.63 3.56 -17.69
C ALA A 175 -30.19 5.02 -17.52
N SER A 176 -28.94 5.28 -17.11
CA SER A 176 -28.43 6.64 -16.91
C SER A 176 -28.23 7.35 -18.26
N PRO A 177 -28.60 8.63 -18.41
CA PRO A 177 -28.33 9.42 -19.62
C PRO A 177 -26.84 9.44 -20.02
N LEU A 178 -25.95 9.24 -19.05
CA LEU A 178 -24.50 9.23 -19.25
C LEU A 178 -24.02 7.99 -20.04
N SER A 179 -24.66 6.84 -19.90
CA SER A 179 -24.34 5.63 -20.67
C SER A 179 -24.93 5.66 -22.08
N GLN A 180 -26.08 6.34 -22.30
CA GLN A 180 -26.55 6.68 -23.65
C GLN A 180 -25.60 7.63 -24.38
N ALA A 181 -25.06 8.63 -23.69
CA ALA A 181 -24.07 9.55 -24.27
C ALA A 181 -22.73 8.84 -24.60
N MET A 182 -22.30 7.89 -23.77
CA MET A 182 -21.07 7.12 -24.01
C MET A 182 -21.23 6.03 -25.09
N GLY A 183 -22.42 5.45 -25.23
CA GLY A 183 -22.74 4.51 -26.32
C GLY A 183 -22.77 5.17 -27.70
N ALA A 184 -23.14 6.45 -27.78
CA ALA A 184 -23.12 7.22 -29.03
C ALA A 184 -21.70 7.56 -29.53
N VAL A 185 -20.68 7.56 -28.66
CA VAL A 185 -19.29 7.90 -29.01
C VAL A 185 -18.54 6.74 -29.68
N PHE A 186 -18.99 5.49 -29.52
CA PHE A 186 -18.37 4.31 -30.14
C PHE A 186 -19.20 3.66 -31.25
N GLY A 187 -20.36 4.25 -31.61
CA GLY A 187 -21.34 3.66 -32.53
C GLY A 187 -21.55 4.39 -33.87
N ILE A 188 -20.66 5.29 -34.29
CA ILE A 188 -20.72 5.94 -35.61
C ILE A 188 -19.50 5.51 -36.41
N GLY A 189 -19.67 4.52 -37.30
CA GLY A 189 -18.63 4.24 -38.28
C GLY A 189 -18.66 2.90 -39.01
N LEU A 190 -19.80 2.28 -39.33
CA LEU A 190 -19.82 1.15 -40.31
C LEU A 190 -21.10 1.04 -41.16
N THR A 191 -21.82 2.14 -41.42
CA THR A 191 -22.87 2.15 -42.46
C THR A 191 -22.60 3.27 -43.46
N GLY A 192 -21.65 3.05 -44.36
CA GLY A 192 -21.39 3.93 -45.48
C GLY A 192 -20.83 3.13 -46.64
N GLY A 193 -21.64 2.90 -47.67
CA GLY A 193 -21.20 2.24 -48.89
C GLY A 193 -22.33 1.62 -49.70
N ASN A 194 -23.42 2.37 -49.90
CA ASN A 194 -24.39 2.04 -50.94
C ASN A 194 -23.86 2.62 -52.26
N SER A 195 -24.02 1.84 -53.33
CA SER A 195 -24.34 2.30 -54.69
C SER A 195 -23.39 3.27 -55.41
N SER A 196 -22.69 2.75 -56.41
CA SER A 196 -22.49 3.39 -57.73
C SER A 196 -22.20 2.26 -58.72
N ASP A 197 -23.09 2.04 -59.72
CA ASP A 197 -22.83 2.32 -61.15
C ASP A 197 -21.96 1.23 -61.81
N GLN A 198 -22.18 0.74 -63.04
CA GLN A 198 -23.00 1.10 -64.19
C GLN A 198 -22.87 -0.05 -65.20
N ASN A 199 -23.89 -0.22 -66.06
CA ASN A 199 -23.94 -0.94 -67.35
C ASN A 199 -23.66 -2.45 -67.42
#